data_AF-A0A8T7MJX9-F1
#
_entry.id   AF-A0A8T7MJX9-F1
#
_cell.length_a   1.000
_cell.length_b   1.000
_cell.length_c   1.000
_cell.angle_alpha   90.00
_cell.angle_beta   90.00
_cell.angle_gamma   90.00
#
_symmetry.space_group_name_H-M   'P 1'
#
loop_
_entity.id
_entity.type
_entity.pdbx_description
1 polymer ?
#
loop_
_entity_poly.entity_id
_entity_poly.type
_entity_poly.pdbx_seq_one_letter_code
_entity_poly.pdbx_strand_id
1 'polypeptide(L)'
;MTIDDDNSTTNNDSSDTGDNTPPDFDSVKQVSPYGAEYWSARDLSKLLGYTDWRNFEVAIKRASTSCEQVGQNVADHFVGATKPIKGGKGSVQNVKDFILSRLACYLVAQNGDPRKPEIAAAQNYFALATRKTELAELKEAQDERLYLREQVGESNKSLNEAARSAGVLPQSFGIFHDAGYRGLYGGLGVNEVKAQKGIPPKEDLLDRMGQAELAANYFRITQTQEKLRDEGIIGQTKAINTHREVGRKVRKAIEDIGGKMPETLPAEPSIKPLLEEKKKKRKKAIPPLGQVAFPMEETTTTDIGGAEPKGEAEE
;
A
#
# COMPACT_ATOMS: atom_id res chain seq x y z
N MET A 1 9.04 36.92 50.78
CA MET A 1 8.93 35.72 51.61
C MET A 1 8.68 34.56 50.67
N THR A 2 9.49 33.53 50.82
CA THR A 2 9.72 32.37 49.95
C THR A 2 8.59 31.35 49.97
N ILE A 3 8.59 30.61 48.86
CA ILE A 3 8.05 29.29 48.46
C ILE A 3 7.90 28.23 49.58
N ASP A 4 7.02 27.26 49.29
CA ASP A 4 7.02 25.80 49.59
C ASP A 4 5.75 25.36 50.34
N ASP A 5 4.77 24.73 49.67
CA ASP A 5 4.67 23.29 49.29
C ASP A 5 4.17 22.40 50.45
N ASP A 6 2.97 21.84 50.30
CA ASP A 6 2.66 20.41 50.48
C ASP A 6 1.14 20.17 50.51
N ASN A 7 0.60 19.63 49.40
CA ASN A 7 -0.72 19.00 49.39
C ASN A 7 -0.54 17.49 49.30
N SER A 8 -0.52 16.86 50.46
CA SER A 8 -0.63 15.42 50.66
C SER A 8 -2.06 14.97 50.36
N THR A 9 -2.25 14.24 49.27
CA THR A 9 -3.35 13.27 49.16
C THR A 9 -2.80 11.96 48.61
N THR A 10 -2.88 10.94 49.47
CA THR A 10 -2.52 9.55 49.22
C THR A 10 -3.39 8.95 48.11
N ASN A 11 -2.79 8.66 46.96
CA ASN A 11 -3.37 7.79 45.95
C ASN A 11 -3.16 6.34 46.36
N ASN A 12 -4.20 5.76 46.95
CA ASN A 12 -4.39 4.32 47.01
C ASN A 12 -5.36 3.98 45.88
N ASP A 13 -4.83 3.61 44.71
CA ASP A 13 -5.64 2.99 43.65
C ASP A 13 -4.93 1.72 43.18
N SER A 14 -5.26 0.64 43.89
CA SER A 14 -5.08 -0.72 43.43
C SER A 14 -6.17 -0.99 42.38
N SER A 15 -5.87 -0.74 41.10
CA SER A 15 -6.64 -1.30 39.99
C SER A 15 -5.78 -2.34 39.27
N ASP A 16 -6.04 -3.58 39.67
CA ASP A 16 -5.79 -4.81 38.93
C ASP A 16 -6.46 -4.70 37.54
N THR A 17 -5.71 -4.22 36.55
CA THR A 17 -6.08 -4.37 35.14
C THR A 17 -5.60 -5.72 34.68
N GLY A 18 -6.47 -6.73 34.83
CA GLY A 18 -6.28 -8.04 34.24
C GLY A 18 -5.82 -7.89 32.78
N ASP A 19 -4.60 -8.34 32.53
CA ASP A 19 -3.88 -8.17 31.27
C ASP A 19 -4.66 -8.83 30.13
N ASN A 20 -5.54 -8.06 29.48
CA ASN A 20 -6.34 -8.47 28.34
C ASN A 20 -5.50 -8.39 27.05
N THR A 21 -4.24 -8.82 27.14
CA THR A 21 -3.35 -8.96 25.99
C THR A 21 -3.88 -10.13 25.15
N PRO A 22 -4.16 -9.91 23.85
CA PRO A 22 -4.67 -10.98 23.00
C PRO A 22 -3.72 -12.18 23.00
N PRO A 23 -4.24 -13.42 22.98
CA PRO A 23 -3.39 -14.60 22.94
C PRO A 23 -2.43 -14.52 21.75
N ASP A 24 -1.13 -14.51 22.02
CA ASP A 24 -0.10 -14.49 21.00
C ASP A 24 0.03 -15.90 20.40
N PHE A 25 -0.72 -16.15 19.33
CA PHE A 25 -0.66 -17.41 18.60
C PHE A 25 0.74 -17.68 18.03
N ASP A 26 1.50 -16.64 17.68
CA ASP A 26 2.84 -16.83 17.12
C ASP A 26 3.85 -17.27 18.20
N SER A 27 3.59 -17.01 19.49
CA SER A 27 4.43 -17.48 20.60
C SER A 27 4.55 -19.01 20.72
N VAL A 28 3.52 -19.74 20.27
CA VAL A 28 3.45 -21.21 20.32
C VAL A 28 3.57 -21.85 18.92
N LYS A 29 3.91 -21.03 17.91
CA LYS A 29 4.15 -21.48 16.55
C LYS A 29 5.41 -22.32 16.47
N GLN A 30 5.33 -23.42 15.73
CA GLN A 30 6.46 -24.27 15.40
C GLN A 30 6.64 -24.33 13.89
N VAL A 31 7.84 -24.67 13.45
CA VAL A 31 8.18 -24.82 12.04
C VAL A 31 8.69 -26.23 11.82
N SER A 32 8.09 -26.93 10.86
CA SER A 32 8.48 -28.30 10.53
C SER A 32 9.86 -28.32 9.84
N PRO A 33 10.51 -29.50 9.76
CA PRO A 33 11.76 -29.64 9.00
C PRO A 33 11.66 -29.21 7.52
N TYR A 34 10.44 -29.12 6.98
CA TYR A 34 10.15 -28.72 5.60
C TYR A 34 9.73 -27.24 5.50
N GLY A 35 9.84 -26.46 6.57
CA GLY A 35 9.50 -25.03 6.59
C GLY A 35 8.01 -24.71 6.76
N ALA A 36 7.15 -25.71 6.99
CA ALA A 36 5.72 -25.48 7.19
C ALA A 36 5.42 -25.08 8.64
N GLU A 37 4.63 -24.02 8.83
CA GLU A 37 4.17 -23.58 10.15
C GLU A 37 3.10 -24.52 10.72
N TYR A 38 3.21 -24.86 12.00
CA TYR A 38 2.20 -25.65 12.70
C TYR A 38 2.12 -25.33 14.20
N TRP A 39 1.03 -25.74 14.82
CA TRP A 39 0.77 -25.58 16.25
C TRP A 39 0.45 -26.92 16.90
N SER A 40 0.90 -27.13 18.14
CA SER A 40 0.41 -28.25 18.93
C SER A 40 -0.89 -27.85 19.63
N ALA A 41 -1.93 -28.68 19.50
CA ALA A 41 -3.22 -28.43 20.13
C ALA A 41 -3.11 -28.37 21.65
N ARG A 42 -2.15 -29.09 22.25
CA ARG A 42 -1.84 -29.03 23.69
C ARG A 42 -1.31 -27.67 24.16
N ASP A 43 -0.58 -26.96 23.32
CA ASP A 43 -0.10 -25.61 23.65
C ASP A 43 -1.19 -24.59 23.39
N LEU A 44 -1.88 -24.74 22.25
CA LEU A 44 -3.01 -23.90 21.88
C LEU A 44 -4.12 -23.95 22.94
N SER A 45 -4.40 -25.12 23.53
CA SER A 45 -5.44 -25.27 24.55
C SER A 45 -5.19 -24.38 25.76
N LYS A 46 -3.93 -24.25 26.18
CA LYS A 46 -3.54 -23.41 27.32
C LYS A 46 -3.70 -21.94 27.00
N LEU A 47 -3.27 -21.55 25.79
CA LEU A 47 -3.39 -20.18 25.30
C LEU A 47 -4.87 -19.74 25.20
N LEU A 48 -5.77 -20.68 24.88
CA LEU A 48 -7.21 -20.46 24.79
C LEU A 48 -7.98 -20.72 26.10
N GLY A 49 -7.28 -20.82 27.24
CA GLY A 49 -7.91 -20.92 28.56
C GLY A 49 -8.53 -22.28 28.88
N TYR A 50 -8.18 -23.35 28.17
CA TYR A 50 -8.65 -24.71 28.47
C TYR A 50 -7.72 -25.44 29.43
N THR A 51 -8.20 -25.69 30.64
CA THR A 51 -7.53 -26.50 31.65
C THR A 51 -7.81 -28.00 31.48
N ASP A 52 -9.03 -28.37 31.11
CA ASP A 52 -9.40 -29.76 30.77
C ASP A 52 -9.33 -30.00 29.25
N TRP A 53 -8.48 -30.95 28.88
CA TRP A 53 -8.31 -31.39 27.50
C TRP A 53 -9.58 -31.90 26.84
N ARG A 54 -10.46 -32.58 27.58
CA ARG A 54 -11.69 -33.15 27.01
C ARG A 54 -12.58 -32.04 26.46
N ASN A 55 -12.63 -30.90 27.13
CA ASN A 55 -13.38 -29.73 26.68
C ASN A 55 -12.75 -29.10 25.43
N PHE A 56 -11.41 -29.06 25.37
CA PHE A 56 -10.73 -28.57 24.18
C PHE A 56 -10.91 -29.49 22.97
N GLU A 57 -10.92 -30.81 23.19
CA GLU A 57 -11.17 -31.78 22.14
C GLU A 57 -12.58 -31.63 21.53
N VAL A 58 -13.56 -31.16 22.31
CA VAL A 58 -14.89 -30.79 21.79
C VAL A 58 -14.79 -29.58 20.85
N ALA A 59 -14.02 -28.55 21.23
CA ALA A 59 -13.79 -27.39 20.36
C ALA A 59 -13.05 -27.77 19.06
N ILE A 60 -12.04 -28.65 19.15
CA ILE A 60 -11.35 -29.21 17.97
C ILE A 60 -12.34 -29.94 17.06
N LYS A 61 -13.19 -30.82 17.62
CA LYS A 61 -14.19 -31.56 16.81
C LYS A 61 -15.15 -30.62 16.08
N ARG A 62 -15.67 -29.59 16.76
CA ARG A 62 -16.52 -28.57 16.14
C ARG A 62 -15.78 -27.85 15.02
N ALA A 63 -14.54 -27.44 15.26
CA ALA A 63 -13.70 -26.78 14.27
C ALA A 63 -13.40 -27.67 13.05
N SER A 64 -13.14 -28.96 13.25
CA SER A 64 -12.97 -29.92 12.16
C SER A 64 -14.25 -30.08 11.34
N THR A 65 -15.43 -30.12 11.98
CA THR A 65 -16.71 -30.13 11.26
C THR A 65 -16.92 -28.83 10.46
N SER A 66 -16.63 -27.67 11.04
CA SER A 66 -16.68 -26.39 10.29
C SER A 66 -15.73 -26.39 9.10
N CYS A 67 -14.52 -26.95 9.25
CA CYS A 67 -13.52 -27.08 8.20
C CYS A 67 -14.05 -27.89 7.00
N GLU A 68 -14.65 -29.04 7.28
CA GLU A 68 -15.29 -29.87 6.25
C GLU A 68 -16.46 -29.15 5.57
N GLN A 69 -17.29 -28.44 6.34
CA GLN A 69 -18.45 -27.70 5.81
C GLN A 69 -18.06 -26.56 4.87
N VAL A 70 -16.87 -25.96 5.03
CA VAL A 70 -16.34 -24.95 4.10
C VAL A 70 -15.54 -25.57 2.94
N GLY A 71 -15.64 -26.89 2.75
CA GLY A 71 -15.04 -27.63 1.63
C GLY A 71 -13.54 -27.89 1.76
N GLN A 72 -12.96 -27.72 2.96
CA GLN A 72 -11.55 -27.99 3.20
C GLN A 72 -11.34 -29.45 3.64
N ASN A 73 -10.21 -30.05 3.26
CA ASN A 73 -9.86 -31.38 3.72
C ASN A 73 -9.35 -31.33 5.17
N VAL A 74 -10.08 -31.97 6.08
CA VAL A 74 -9.75 -31.98 7.52
C VAL A 74 -8.35 -32.51 7.79
N ALA A 75 -7.87 -33.51 7.02
CA ALA A 75 -6.56 -34.13 7.23
C ALA A 75 -5.39 -33.17 6.94
N ASP A 76 -5.60 -32.14 6.12
CA ASP A 76 -4.58 -31.12 5.82
C ASP A 76 -4.41 -30.10 6.96
N HIS A 77 -5.32 -30.13 7.94
CA HIS A 77 -5.45 -29.09 8.95
C HIS A 77 -5.48 -29.60 10.39
N PHE A 78 -5.99 -30.81 10.62
CA PHE A 78 -6.13 -31.45 11.92
C PHE A 78 -5.48 -32.83 11.89
N VAL A 79 -4.15 -32.86 12.08
CA VAL A 79 -3.39 -34.12 12.05
C VAL A 79 -3.27 -34.69 13.45
N GLY A 80 -3.75 -35.91 13.67
CA GLY A 80 -3.59 -36.59 14.96
C GLY A 80 -2.13 -36.79 15.33
N ALA A 81 -1.76 -36.45 16.57
CA ALA A 81 -0.40 -36.55 17.07
C ALA A 81 -0.36 -37.00 18.54
N THR A 82 0.85 -37.14 19.08
CA THR A 82 1.07 -37.34 20.50
C THR A 82 2.13 -36.39 21.00
N LYS A 83 1.94 -35.85 22.20
CA LYS A 83 2.91 -34.97 22.85
C LYS A 83 3.49 -35.64 24.08
N PRO A 84 4.84 -35.72 24.21
CA PRO A 84 5.46 -36.16 25.45
C PRO A 84 5.31 -35.08 26.52
N ILE A 85 4.81 -35.46 27.70
CA ILE A 85 4.73 -34.61 28.88
C ILE A 85 5.48 -35.25 30.04
N LYS A 86 6.10 -34.43 30.90
CA LYS A 86 6.72 -34.90 32.14
C LYS A 86 5.63 -35.18 33.17
N GLY A 87 5.55 -36.42 33.61
CA GLY A 87 4.73 -36.89 34.72
C GLY A 87 5.45 -36.79 36.07
N GLY A 88 4.77 -37.24 37.12
CA GLY A 88 5.34 -37.31 38.47
C GLY A 88 6.60 -38.20 38.51
N LYS A 89 7.60 -37.81 39.31
CA LYS A 89 8.88 -38.52 39.47
C LYS A 89 9.72 -38.65 38.18
N GLY A 90 9.55 -37.75 37.21
CA GLY A 90 10.41 -37.68 36.02
C GLY A 90 10.06 -38.67 34.90
N SER A 91 8.96 -39.42 35.02
CA SER A 91 8.45 -40.27 33.93
C SER A 91 7.98 -39.42 32.76
N VAL A 92 8.19 -39.86 31.51
CA VAL A 92 7.61 -39.23 30.32
C VAL A 92 6.36 -40.02 29.90
N GLN A 93 5.24 -39.32 29.71
CA GLN A 93 4.00 -39.90 29.21
C GLN A 93 3.64 -39.27 27.87
N ASN A 94 3.28 -40.08 26.89
CA ASN A 94 2.73 -39.60 25.62
C ASN A 94 1.22 -39.41 25.77
N VAL A 95 0.75 -38.18 25.60
CA VAL A 95 -0.67 -37.84 25.61
C VAL A 95 -1.14 -37.50 24.20
N LYS A 96 -2.43 -37.75 23.93
CA LYS A 96 -3.06 -37.38 22.64
C LYS A 96 -2.88 -35.90 22.35
N ASP A 97 -2.56 -35.56 21.11
CA ASP A 97 -2.41 -34.19 20.63
C ASP A 97 -2.90 -34.08 19.18
N PHE A 98 -2.88 -32.87 18.63
CA PHE A 98 -3.06 -32.62 17.22
C PHE A 98 -2.02 -31.60 16.75
N ILE A 99 -1.52 -31.81 15.54
CA ILE A 99 -0.79 -30.81 14.78
C ILE A 99 -1.84 -30.03 13.99
N LEU A 100 -1.89 -28.72 14.24
CA LEU A 100 -2.88 -27.80 13.69
C LEU A 100 -2.21 -26.88 12.68
N SER A 101 -2.87 -26.69 11.53
CA SER A 101 -2.54 -25.60 10.61
C SER A 101 -2.97 -24.25 11.19
N ARG A 102 -2.49 -23.15 10.60
CA ARG A 102 -2.95 -21.80 10.95
C ARG A 102 -4.47 -21.66 10.82
N LEU A 103 -5.05 -22.22 9.76
CA LEU A 103 -6.51 -22.25 9.55
C LEU A 103 -7.22 -23.04 10.66
N ALA A 104 -6.69 -24.20 11.07
CA ALA A 104 -7.27 -24.99 12.15
C ALA A 104 -7.27 -24.22 13.47
N CYS A 105 -6.20 -23.48 13.79
CA CYS A 105 -6.15 -22.62 14.97
C CYS A 105 -7.28 -21.58 14.96
N TYR A 106 -7.55 -20.98 13.81
CA TYR A 106 -8.61 -19.96 13.67
C TYR A 106 -9.99 -20.58 13.88
N LEU A 107 -10.25 -21.74 13.26
CA LEU A 107 -11.52 -22.45 13.40
C LEU A 107 -11.75 -22.93 14.84
N VAL A 108 -10.69 -23.34 15.55
CA VAL A 108 -10.76 -23.73 16.97
C VAL A 108 -11.15 -22.54 17.85
N ALA A 109 -10.61 -21.35 17.60
CA ALA A 109 -11.01 -20.15 18.35
C ALA A 109 -12.45 -19.70 18.01
N GLN A 110 -12.85 -19.78 16.74
CA GLN A 110 -14.22 -19.44 16.31
C GLN A 110 -15.27 -20.39 16.91
N ASN A 111 -14.93 -21.67 17.10
CA ASN A 111 -15.81 -22.70 17.64
C ASN A 111 -15.59 -23.00 19.14
N GLY A 112 -14.72 -22.22 19.80
CA GLY A 112 -14.41 -22.36 21.21
C GLY A 112 -15.56 -21.91 22.13
N ASP A 113 -15.46 -22.20 23.42
CA ASP A 113 -16.43 -21.77 24.43
C ASP A 113 -16.43 -20.24 24.57
N PRO A 114 -17.50 -19.53 24.16
CA PRO A 114 -17.56 -18.07 24.21
C PRO A 114 -17.59 -17.51 25.64
N ARG A 115 -17.76 -18.36 26.66
CA ARG A 115 -17.68 -17.97 28.07
C ARG A 115 -16.25 -17.75 28.55
N LYS A 116 -15.24 -18.17 27.76
CA LYS A 116 -13.83 -17.98 28.07
C LYS A 116 -13.33 -16.63 27.53
N PRO A 117 -12.77 -15.74 28.37
CA PRO A 117 -12.23 -14.47 27.90
C PRO A 117 -11.11 -14.65 26.88
N GLU A 118 -10.32 -15.73 26.96
CA GLU A 118 -9.26 -16.05 26.01
C GLU A 118 -9.81 -16.38 24.62
N ILE A 119 -10.98 -17.01 24.54
CA ILE A 119 -11.70 -17.25 23.27
C ILE A 119 -12.18 -15.92 22.67
N ALA A 120 -12.76 -15.04 23.48
CA ALA A 120 -13.18 -13.72 23.02
C ALA A 120 -11.98 -12.87 22.54
N ALA A 121 -10.87 -12.90 23.28
CA ALA A 121 -9.63 -12.22 22.92
C ALA A 121 -9.03 -12.77 21.61
N ALA A 122 -9.05 -14.10 21.42
CA ALA A 122 -8.65 -14.75 20.18
C ALA A 122 -9.50 -14.33 18.98
N GLN A 123 -10.83 -14.32 19.13
CA GLN A 123 -11.74 -13.89 18.07
C GLN A 123 -11.51 -12.42 17.69
N ASN A 124 -11.29 -11.55 18.68
CA ASN A 124 -10.97 -10.15 18.45
C ASN A 124 -9.60 -9.98 17.75
N TYR A 125 -8.58 -10.74 18.15
CA TYR A 125 -7.29 -10.76 17.47
C TYR A 125 -7.44 -11.11 15.99
N PHE A 126 -8.19 -12.16 15.65
CA PHE A 126 -8.39 -12.53 14.25
C PHE A 126 -9.19 -11.50 13.46
N ALA A 127 -10.21 -10.89 14.07
CA ALA A 127 -10.94 -9.79 13.42
C ALA A 127 -10.01 -8.60 13.11
N LEU A 128 -9.13 -8.23 14.05
CA LEU A 128 -8.15 -7.16 13.85
C LEU A 128 -7.05 -7.54 12.86
N ALA A 129 -6.58 -8.78 12.88
CA ALA A 129 -5.56 -9.29 11.96
C ALA A 129 -6.08 -9.27 10.52
N THR A 130 -7.28 -9.80 10.27
CA THR A 130 -7.93 -9.75 8.95
C THR A 130 -8.10 -8.31 8.48
N ARG A 131 -8.63 -7.43 9.35
CA ARG A 131 -8.77 -6.00 9.03
C ARG A 131 -7.43 -5.33 8.71
N LYS A 132 -6.35 -5.70 9.41
CA LYS A 132 -5.01 -5.18 9.15
C LYS A 132 -4.48 -5.63 7.79
N THR A 133 -4.69 -6.89 7.42
CA THR A 133 -4.32 -7.42 6.10
C THR A 133 -5.14 -6.76 4.99
N GLU A 134 -6.46 -6.66 5.13
CA GLU A 134 -7.33 -5.95 4.17
C GLU A 134 -6.89 -4.49 3.98
N LEU A 135 -6.60 -3.78 5.07
CA LEU A 135 -6.09 -2.40 4.99
C LEU A 135 -4.69 -2.33 4.35
N ALA A 136 -3.84 -3.32 4.55
CA ALA A 136 -2.52 -3.39 3.93
C ALA A 136 -2.64 -3.63 2.41
N GLU A 137 -3.48 -4.57 1.98
CA GLU A 137 -3.77 -4.83 0.56
C GLU A 137 -4.39 -3.60 -0.13
N LEU A 138 -5.36 -2.95 0.52
CA LEU A 138 -5.95 -1.71 0.01
C LEU A 138 -4.91 -0.60 -0.12
N LYS A 139 -3.99 -0.49 0.83
CA LYS A 139 -2.91 0.49 0.80
C LYS A 139 -1.92 0.18 -0.33
N GLU A 140 -1.53 -1.07 -0.50
CA GLU A 140 -0.65 -1.51 -1.58
C GLU A 140 -1.24 -1.18 -2.95
N ALA A 141 -2.51 -1.53 -3.19
CA ALA A 141 -3.21 -1.19 -4.42
C ALA A 141 -3.28 0.33 -4.66
N GLN A 142 -3.47 1.13 -3.61
CA GLN A 142 -3.42 2.59 -3.71
C GLN A 142 -2.03 3.14 -4.03
N ASP A 143 -0.98 2.56 -3.44
CA ASP A 143 0.41 2.95 -3.66
C ASP A 143 0.86 2.62 -5.10
N GLU A 144 0.49 1.46 -5.64
CA GLU A 144 0.73 1.10 -7.05
C GLU A 144 0.03 2.05 -8.02
N ARG A 145 -1.24 2.35 -7.74
CA ARG A 145 -2.03 3.30 -8.52
C ARG A 145 -1.41 4.70 -8.48
N LEU A 146 -0.91 5.13 -7.31
CA LEU A 146 -0.24 6.41 -7.13
C LEU A 146 1.06 6.48 -7.95
N TYR A 147 1.84 5.40 -7.94
CA TYR A 147 3.06 5.28 -8.73
C TYR A 147 2.76 5.39 -10.24
N LEU A 148 1.83 4.60 -10.77
CA LEU A 148 1.45 4.67 -12.19
C LEU A 148 0.93 6.06 -12.58
N ARG A 149 0.17 6.72 -11.70
CA ARG A 149 -0.34 8.07 -11.95
C ARG A 149 0.77 9.11 -12.07
N GLU A 150 1.82 8.99 -11.25
CA GLU A 150 3.02 9.82 -11.37
C GLU A 150 3.77 9.53 -12.68
N GLN A 151 3.95 8.26 -13.04
CA GLN A 151 4.60 7.83 -14.28
C GLN A 151 3.87 8.35 -15.53
N VAL A 152 2.53 8.30 -15.55
CA VAL A 152 1.73 8.93 -16.61
C VAL A 152 1.95 10.44 -16.65
N GLY A 153 2.00 11.09 -15.48
CA GLY A 153 2.24 12.53 -15.39
C GLY A 153 3.61 12.95 -15.93
N GLU A 154 4.66 12.19 -15.63
CA GLU A 154 6.01 12.40 -16.14
C GLU A 154 6.10 12.13 -17.64
N SER A 155 5.55 11.00 -18.09
CA SER A 155 5.56 10.62 -19.51
C SER A 155 4.77 11.59 -20.39
N ASN A 156 3.70 12.20 -19.86
CA ASN A 156 2.98 13.25 -20.58
C ASN A 156 3.84 14.49 -20.83
N LYS A 157 4.80 14.82 -19.93
CA LYS A 157 5.73 15.93 -20.15
C LYS A 157 6.69 15.59 -21.29
N SER A 158 7.29 14.40 -21.25
CA SER A 158 8.20 13.92 -22.29
C SER A 158 7.51 13.73 -23.64
N LEU A 159 6.25 13.29 -23.64
CA LEU A 159 5.42 13.21 -24.85
C LEU A 159 5.14 14.62 -25.42
N ASN A 160 4.87 15.63 -24.59
CA ASN A 160 4.69 17.01 -25.06
C ASN A 160 5.97 17.56 -25.71
N GLU A 161 7.15 17.21 -25.19
CA GLU A 161 8.43 17.57 -25.79
C GLU A 161 8.59 16.91 -27.16
N ALA A 162 8.34 15.61 -27.26
CA ALA A 162 8.39 14.88 -28.53
C ALA A 162 7.38 15.44 -29.55
N ALA A 163 6.15 15.73 -29.11
CA ALA A 163 5.11 16.34 -29.95
C ALA A 163 5.53 17.73 -30.45
N ARG A 164 6.16 18.55 -29.61
CA ARG A 164 6.71 19.86 -30.01
C ARG A 164 7.79 19.70 -31.07
N SER A 165 8.73 18.78 -30.88
CA SER A 165 9.77 18.47 -31.87
C SER A 165 9.18 17.95 -33.19
N ALA A 166 8.06 17.23 -33.13
CA ALA A 166 7.28 16.80 -34.28
C ALA A 166 6.47 17.93 -34.96
N GLY A 167 6.54 19.17 -34.45
CA GLY A 167 5.83 20.33 -35.03
C GLY A 167 4.38 20.48 -34.56
N VAL A 168 3.98 19.86 -33.45
CA VAL A 168 2.69 20.15 -32.80
C VAL A 168 2.80 21.46 -32.03
N LEU A 169 1.92 22.42 -32.33
CA LEU A 169 1.90 23.71 -31.65
C LEU A 169 1.26 23.59 -30.25
N PRO A 170 1.68 24.41 -29.26
CA PRO A 170 1.16 24.31 -27.89
C PRO A 170 -0.37 24.38 -27.77
N GLN A 171 -1.03 25.23 -28.58
CA GLN A 171 -2.49 25.35 -28.62
C GLN A 171 -3.20 24.09 -29.13
N SER A 172 -2.47 23.18 -29.80
CA SER A 172 -3.00 21.92 -30.32
C SER A 172 -2.70 20.71 -29.44
N PHE A 173 -2.03 20.89 -28.29
CA PHE A 173 -1.77 19.79 -27.35
C PHE A 173 -3.06 19.14 -26.84
N GLY A 174 -4.12 19.91 -26.59
CA GLY A 174 -5.40 19.33 -26.20
C GLY A 174 -5.96 18.36 -27.25
N ILE A 175 -5.91 18.74 -28.53
CA ILE A 175 -6.36 17.90 -29.66
C ILE A 175 -5.45 16.68 -29.82
N PHE A 176 -4.14 16.87 -29.68
CA PHE A 176 -3.16 15.80 -29.74
C PHE A 176 -3.41 14.74 -28.66
N HIS A 177 -3.53 15.13 -27.39
CA HIS A 177 -3.83 14.21 -26.29
C HIS A 177 -5.20 13.54 -26.46
N ASP A 178 -6.23 14.30 -26.85
CA ASP A 178 -7.56 13.75 -27.10
C ASP A 178 -7.54 12.69 -28.22
N ALA A 179 -6.67 12.83 -29.22
CA ALA A 179 -6.51 11.80 -30.26
C ALA A 179 -6.00 10.47 -29.70
N GLY A 180 -5.09 10.51 -28.72
CA GLY A 180 -4.63 9.32 -27.99
C GLY A 180 -5.75 8.67 -27.19
N TYR A 181 -6.59 9.48 -26.50
CA TYR A 181 -7.80 8.98 -25.84
C TYR A 181 -8.74 8.31 -26.84
N ARG A 182 -9.10 8.99 -27.94
CA ARG A 182 -9.97 8.43 -28.97
C ARG A 182 -9.45 7.12 -29.57
N GLY A 183 -8.13 6.95 -29.66
CA GLY A 183 -7.54 5.69 -30.08
C GLY A 183 -7.79 4.55 -29.10
N LEU A 184 -7.57 4.81 -27.79
CA LEU A 184 -7.66 3.80 -26.74
C LEU A 184 -9.12 3.47 -26.36
N TYR A 185 -9.99 4.46 -26.32
CA TYR A 185 -11.37 4.40 -25.81
C TYR A 185 -12.42 4.27 -26.92
N GLY A 186 -12.10 3.55 -28.00
CA GLY A 186 -13.09 3.21 -29.03
C GLY A 186 -13.70 4.41 -29.77
N GLY A 187 -12.96 5.52 -29.87
CA GLY A 187 -13.42 6.76 -30.51
C GLY A 187 -13.84 7.86 -29.53
N LEU A 188 -13.99 7.54 -28.24
CA LEU A 188 -14.36 8.50 -27.20
C LEU A 188 -13.17 9.37 -26.80
N GLY A 189 -13.38 10.68 -26.81
CA GLY A 189 -12.48 11.67 -26.25
C GLY A 189 -12.56 11.74 -24.73
N VAL A 190 -11.66 12.51 -24.11
CA VAL A 190 -11.52 12.58 -22.65
C VAL A 190 -12.81 13.01 -21.95
N ASN A 191 -13.57 13.94 -22.52
CA ASN A 191 -14.80 14.45 -21.92
C ASN A 191 -15.94 13.43 -22.00
N GLU A 192 -16.01 12.66 -23.09
CA GLU A 192 -17.00 11.61 -23.29
C GLU A 192 -16.76 10.45 -22.31
N VAL A 193 -15.49 10.07 -22.12
CA VAL A 193 -15.10 9.06 -21.12
C VAL A 193 -15.46 9.53 -19.71
N LYS A 194 -15.19 10.80 -19.37
CA LYS A 194 -15.60 11.36 -18.06
C LYS A 194 -17.11 11.29 -17.87
N ALA A 195 -17.88 11.71 -18.86
CA ALA A 195 -19.34 11.69 -18.81
C ALA A 195 -19.89 10.26 -18.62
N GLN A 196 -19.37 9.30 -19.40
CA GLN A 196 -19.76 7.89 -19.29
C GLN A 196 -19.45 7.30 -17.91
N LYS A 197 -18.33 7.71 -17.30
CA LYS A 197 -17.89 7.24 -15.97
C LYS A 197 -18.47 8.05 -14.80
N GLY A 198 -19.31 9.04 -15.06
CA GLY A 198 -19.87 9.91 -14.01
C GLY A 198 -18.83 10.78 -13.30
N ILE A 199 -17.70 11.08 -13.95
CA ILE A 199 -16.61 11.89 -13.39
C ILE A 199 -16.92 13.38 -13.58
N PRO A 200 -16.80 14.22 -12.52
CA PRO A 200 -17.02 15.65 -12.65
C PRO A 200 -16.13 16.28 -13.74
N PRO A 201 -16.64 17.21 -14.58
CA PRO A 201 -15.88 17.78 -15.69
C PRO A 201 -14.55 18.42 -15.28
N LYS A 202 -14.51 19.02 -14.08
CA LYS A 202 -13.34 19.70 -13.50
C LYS A 202 -12.30 18.74 -12.91
N GLU A 203 -12.64 17.48 -12.68
CA GLU A 203 -11.72 16.49 -12.14
C GLU A 203 -10.86 15.89 -13.26
N ASP A 204 -9.58 15.60 -12.99
CA ASP A 204 -8.72 14.93 -13.97
C ASP A 204 -9.19 13.48 -14.13
N LEU A 205 -9.33 13.02 -15.37
CA LEU A 205 -9.74 11.64 -15.65
C LEU A 205 -8.72 10.66 -15.05
N LEU A 206 -7.42 10.97 -15.14
CA LEU A 206 -6.34 10.12 -14.62
C LEU A 206 -6.43 9.92 -13.10
N ASP A 207 -7.00 10.89 -12.37
CA ASP A 207 -7.13 10.80 -10.91
C ASP A 207 -8.26 9.83 -10.47
N ARG A 208 -9.07 9.38 -11.43
CA ARG A 208 -10.22 8.46 -11.25
C ARG A 208 -10.03 7.11 -11.95
N MET A 209 -8.89 6.89 -12.61
CA MET A 209 -8.58 5.64 -13.29
C MET A 209 -8.03 4.59 -12.32
N GLY A 210 -8.41 3.32 -12.49
CA GLY A 210 -7.76 2.19 -11.80
C GLY A 210 -6.40 1.81 -12.42
N GLN A 211 -5.72 0.84 -11.81
CA GLN A 211 -4.37 0.41 -12.19
C GLN A 211 -4.26 0.00 -13.67
N ALA A 212 -5.14 -0.89 -14.15
CA ALA A 212 -5.12 -1.37 -15.54
C ALA A 212 -5.33 -0.23 -16.55
N GLU A 213 -6.22 0.71 -16.24
CA GLU A 213 -6.50 1.85 -17.10
C GLU A 213 -5.32 2.85 -17.14
N LEU A 214 -4.69 3.11 -15.99
CA LEU A 214 -3.47 3.91 -15.91
C LEU A 214 -2.31 3.26 -16.68
N ALA A 215 -2.13 1.94 -16.55
CA ALA A 215 -1.10 1.20 -17.26
C ALA A 215 -1.29 1.27 -18.79
N ALA A 216 -2.53 1.10 -19.27
CA ALA A 216 -2.84 1.24 -20.70
C ALA A 216 -2.55 2.66 -21.22
N ASN A 217 -2.89 3.70 -20.44
CA ASN A 217 -2.57 5.08 -20.81
C ASN A 217 -1.06 5.33 -20.78
N TYR A 218 -0.35 4.85 -19.75
CA TYR A 218 1.11 4.93 -19.65
C TYR A 218 1.79 4.30 -20.86
N PHE A 219 1.37 3.09 -21.22
CA PHE A 219 1.91 2.39 -22.38
C PHE A 219 1.61 3.15 -23.69
N ARG A 220 0.37 3.60 -23.91
CA ARG A 220 0.05 4.42 -25.09
C ARG A 220 0.93 5.67 -25.19
N ILE A 221 1.11 6.39 -24.08
CA ILE A 221 1.87 7.65 -24.02
C ILE A 221 3.34 7.39 -24.36
N THR A 222 3.97 6.44 -23.67
CA THR A 222 5.39 6.10 -23.89
C THR A 222 5.63 5.57 -25.30
N GLN A 223 4.79 4.66 -25.81
CA GLN A 223 4.92 4.15 -27.18
C GLN A 223 4.69 5.23 -28.24
N THR A 224 3.82 6.20 -27.98
CA THR A 224 3.66 7.34 -28.91
C THR A 224 4.90 8.21 -28.91
N GLN A 225 5.46 8.50 -27.74
CA GLN A 225 6.68 9.29 -27.61
C GLN A 225 7.82 8.66 -28.42
N GLU A 226 8.09 7.37 -28.21
CA GLU A 226 9.14 6.65 -28.92
C GLU A 226 8.87 6.63 -30.43
N LYS A 227 7.63 6.31 -30.84
CA LYS A 227 7.25 6.30 -32.26
C LYS A 227 7.43 7.67 -32.94
N LEU A 228 7.13 8.78 -32.26
CA LEU A 228 7.35 10.12 -32.80
C LEU A 228 8.85 10.40 -33.03
N ARG A 229 9.70 9.92 -32.12
CA ARG A 229 11.16 10.13 -32.17
C ARG A 229 11.83 9.20 -33.17
N ASP A 230 11.60 7.90 -33.05
CA ASP A 230 12.30 6.85 -33.79
C ASP A 230 11.94 6.87 -35.29
N GLU A 231 10.69 7.15 -35.61
CA GLU A 231 10.22 7.25 -37.01
C GLU A 231 10.36 8.67 -37.57
N GLY A 232 10.91 9.62 -36.80
CA GLY A 232 11.12 11.00 -37.23
C GLY A 232 9.83 11.68 -37.72
N ILE A 233 8.73 11.48 -37.00
CA ILE A 233 7.42 11.97 -37.43
C ILE A 233 7.38 13.51 -37.35
N ILE A 234 7.25 14.17 -38.51
CA ILE A 234 7.13 15.63 -38.61
C ILE A 234 5.77 16.05 -39.17
N GLY A 235 5.17 17.05 -38.54
CA GLY A 235 3.92 17.69 -38.92
C GLY A 235 2.78 17.38 -37.94
N GLN A 236 2.08 18.42 -37.52
CA GLN A 236 1.01 18.35 -36.51
C GLN A 236 -0.03 17.26 -36.80
N THR A 237 -0.57 17.20 -38.02
CA THR A 237 -1.58 16.20 -38.40
C THR A 237 -1.05 14.78 -38.32
N LYS A 238 0.20 14.55 -38.75
CA LYS A 238 0.83 13.22 -38.69
C LYS A 238 1.05 12.80 -37.24
N ALA A 239 1.52 13.69 -36.38
CA ALA A 239 1.71 13.41 -34.96
C ALA A 239 0.38 13.05 -34.26
N ILE A 240 -0.69 13.83 -34.51
CA ILE A 240 -2.04 13.57 -33.99
C ILE A 240 -2.55 12.19 -34.45
N ASN A 241 -2.39 11.86 -35.72
CA ASN A 241 -2.81 10.57 -36.27
C ASN A 241 -1.98 9.42 -35.70
N THR A 242 -0.68 9.61 -35.52
CA THR A 242 0.23 8.64 -34.89
C THR A 242 -0.22 8.32 -33.47
N HIS A 243 -0.53 9.34 -32.66
CA HIS A 243 -1.00 9.13 -31.29
C HIS A 243 -2.32 8.34 -31.23
N ARG A 244 -3.25 8.66 -32.14
CA ARG A 244 -4.50 7.90 -32.29
C ARG A 244 -4.25 6.45 -32.70
N GLU A 245 -3.37 6.21 -33.66
CA GLU A 245 -3.04 4.87 -34.13
C GLU A 245 -2.42 4.02 -33.03
N VAL A 246 -1.46 4.57 -32.28
CA VAL A 246 -0.88 3.89 -31.12
C VAL A 246 -1.96 3.55 -30.11
N GLY A 247 -2.88 4.48 -29.80
CA GLY A 247 -4.03 4.20 -28.94
C GLY A 247 -4.88 3.01 -29.41
N ARG A 248 -5.16 2.92 -30.72
CA ARG A 248 -5.89 1.78 -31.30
C ARG A 248 -5.12 0.47 -31.18
N LYS A 249 -3.79 0.49 -31.34
CA LYS A 249 -2.96 -0.72 -31.18
C LYS A 249 -2.97 -1.21 -29.74
N VAL A 250 -2.85 -0.30 -28.77
CA VAL A 250 -2.97 -0.65 -27.34
C VAL A 250 -4.35 -1.22 -27.05
N ARG A 251 -5.42 -0.59 -27.56
CA ARG A 251 -6.79 -1.11 -27.43
C ARG A 251 -6.92 -2.53 -27.97
N LYS A 252 -6.44 -2.76 -29.19
CA LYS A 252 -6.48 -4.08 -29.82
C LYS A 252 -5.73 -5.13 -29.00
N ALA A 253 -4.56 -4.79 -28.45
CA ALA A 253 -3.83 -5.69 -27.58
C ALA A 253 -4.63 -6.09 -26.32
N ILE A 254 -5.39 -5.16 -25.72
CA ILE A 254 -6.29 -5.47 -24.60
C ILE A 254 -7.41 -6.42 -25.05
N GLU A 255 -7.97 -6.21 -26.25
CA GLU A 255 -9.02 -7.06 -26.81
C GLU A 255 -8.51 -8.49 -27.11
N ASP A 256 -7.35 -8.59 -27.77
CA ASP A 256 -6.74 -9.86 -28.18
C ASP A 256 -6.45 -10.79 -26.98
N ILE A 257 -6.13 -10.22 -25.81
CA ILE A 257 -5.91 -10.99 -24.56
C ILE A 257 -7.19 -11.23 -23.74
N GLY A 258 -8.36 -10.82 -24.25
CA GLY A 258 -9.64 -10.93 -23.53
C GLY A 258 -9.79 -9.96 -22.35
N GLY A 259 -9.05 -8.86 -22.34
CA GLY A 259 -9.10 -7.84 -21.30
C GLY A 259 -10.37 -6.98 -21.37
N LYS A 260 -10.78 -6.43 -20.22
CA LYS A 260 -11.89 -5.46 -20.17
C LYS A 260 -11.51 -4.15 -20.85
N MET A 261 -12.39 -3.63 -21.69
CA MET A 261 -12.13 -2.38 -22.42
C MET A 261 -12.03 -1.18 -21.49
N PRO A 262 -11.09 -0.23 -21.70
CA PRO A 262 -10.84 0.90 -20.80
C PRO A 262 -12.08 1.74 -20.44
N GLU A 263 -12.96 2.00 -21.40
CA GLU A 263 -14.21 2.75 -21.19
C GLU A 263 -15.22 2.03 -20.30
N THR A 264 -15.11 0.70 -20.17
CA THR A 264 -16.01 -0.12 -19.34
C THR A 264 -15.51 -0.31 -17.90
N LEU A 265 -14.25 0.06 -17.63
CA LEU A 265 -13.69 -0.02 -16.28
C LEU A 265 -14.36 1.01 -15.36
N PRO A 266 -14.64 0.67 -14.08
CA PRO A 266 -15.25 1.60 -13.14
C PRO A 266 -14.33 2.77 -12.81
N ALA A 267 -14.91 3.89 -12.39
CA ALA A 267 -14.15 5.02 -11.85
C ALA A 267 -13.80 4.75 -10.38
N GLU A 268 -12.52 4.81 -10.05
CA GLU A 268 -11.99 4.69 -8.70
C GLU A 268 -12.16 5.99 -7.91
N PRO A 269 -12.16 5.96 -6.56
CA PRO A 269 -12.05 7.17 -5.74
C PRO A 269 -10.89 8.07 -6.19
N SER A 270 -11.04 9.39 -6.00
CA SER A 270 -10.01 10.34 -6.43
C SER A 270 -8.67 10.06 -5.73
N ILE A 271 -7.60 9.92 -6.49
CA ILE A 271 -6.23 9.76 -5.94
C ILE A 271 -5.57 11.09 -5.56
N LYS A 272 -6.21 12.21 -5.93
CA LYS A 272 -5.70 13.56 -5.69
C LYS A 272 -5.29 13.82 -4.22
N PRO A 273 -6.04 13.38 -3.18
CA PRO A 273 -5.62 13.56 -1.79
C PRO A 273 -4.27 12.88 -1.49
N LEU A 274 -4.04 11.67 -2.01
CA LEU A 274 -2.79 10.93 -1.82
C LEU A 274 -1.61 11.60 -2.54
N LEU A 275 -1.83 12.13 -3.75
CA LEU A 275 -0.84 12.94 -4.46
C LEU A 275 -0.43 14.18 -3.64
N GLU A 276 -1.40 14.90 -3.07
CA GLU A 276 -1.13 16.08 -2.25
C GLU A 276 -0.43 15.72 -0.93
N GLU A 277 -0.80 14.61 -0.30
CA GLU A 277 -0.11 14.10 0.90
C GLU A 277 1.35 13.75 0.59
N LYS A 278 1.60 13.01 -0.51
CA LYS A 278 2.96 12.65 -0.93
C LYS A 278 3.81 13.88 -1.27
N LYS A 279 3.23 14.89 -1.96
CA LYS A 279 3.90 16.17 -2.19
C LYS A 279 4.25 16.89 -0.89
N LYS A 280 3.35 16.92 0.09
CA LYS A 280 3.62 17.50 1.42
C LYS A 280 4.76 16.76 2.13
N LYS A 281 4.79 15.42 2.08
CA LYS A 281 5.88 14.60 2.64
C LYS A 281 7.22 14.90 1.96
N ARG A 282 7.26 14.98 0.63
CA ARG A 282 8.48 15.35 -0.13
C ARG A 282 9.02 16.73 0.23
N LYS A 283 8.13 17.72 0.46
CA LYS A 283 8.54 19.08 0.88
C LYS A 283 9.07 19.15 2.31
N LYS A 284 8.62 18.24 3.19
CA LYS A 284 9.10 18.14 4.58
C LYS A 284 10.39 17.34 4.71
N ALA A 285 10.72 16.50 3.72
CA ALA A 285 12.01 15.83 3.67
C ALA A 285 13.11 16.88 3.44
N ILE A 286 14.05 16.98 4.37
CA ILE A 286 15.21 17.87 4.28
C ILE A 286 15.99 17.50 2.99
N PRO A 287 16.30 18.44 2.09
CA PRO A 287 17.11 18.13 0.92
C PRO A 287 18.48 17.60 1.35
N PRO A 288 19.10 16.69 0.57
CA PRO A 288 20.43 16.18 0.89
C PRO A 288 21.43 17.33 1.03
N LEU A 289 22.35 17.24 2.01
CA LEU A 289 23.32 18.28 2.38
C LEU A 289 24.17 18.85 1.22
N GLY A 290 24.18 18.20 0.04
CA GLY A 290 24.89 18.68 -1.15
C GLY A 290 24.17 19.76 -1.97
N GLN A 291 22.94 20.19 -1.60
CA GLN A 291 22.20 21.25 -2.32
C GLN A 291 21.88 22.49 -1.47
N VAL A 292 22.31 22.54 -0.21
CA VAL A 292 22.31 23.79 0.56
C VAL A 292 23.49 24.62 0.10
N ALA A 293 23.22 25.68 -0.67
CA ALA A 293 24.19 26.74 -0.87
C ALA A 293 24.46 27.39 0.49
N PHE A 294 25.61 27.09 1.08
CA PHE A 294 26.11 27.85 2.22
C PHE A 294 26.39 29.28 1.74
N PRO A 295 25.89 30.32 2.41
CA PRO A 295 26.31 31.68 2.12
C PRO A 295 27.82 31.74 2.30
N MET A 296 28.57 32.10 1.25
CA MET A 296 29.98 32.42 1.43
C MET A 296 30.05 33.65 2.34
N GLU A 297 30.69 33.52 3.50
CA GLU A 297 30.98 34.65 4.36
C GLU A 297 31.79 35.68 3.55
N GLU A 298 31.27 36.89 3.44
CA GLU A 298 32.00 38.03 2.89
C GLU A 298 33.20 38.30 3.80
N THR A 299 34.40 38.00 3.30
CA THR A 299 35.64 38.44 3.93
C THR A 299 35.69 39.96 3.84
N THR A 300 35.42 40.63 4.96
CA THR A 300 35.62 42.06 5.13
C THR A 300 37.10 42.38 4.97
N THR A 301 37.48 42.87 3.79
CA THR A 301 38.81 43.41 3.55
C THR A 301 38.91 44.69 4.38
N THR A 302 39.75 44.66 5.41
CA THR A 302 40.01 45.82 6.27
C THR A 302 40.82 46.82 5.46
N ASP A 303 40.21 47.97 5.20
CA ASP A 303 40.79 49.10 4.50
C ASP A 303 41.96 49.68 5.32
N ILE A 304 43.16 49.62 4.75
CA ILE A 304 44.37 50.23 5.30
C ILE A 304 44.47 51.65 4.76
N GLY A 305 44.17 52.61 5.63
CA GLY A 305 44.14 54.04 5.32
C GLY A 305 45.41 54.56 4.65
N GLY A 306 45.24 55.05 3.43
CA GLY A 306 46.20 55.93 2.75
C GLY A 306 45.96 57.38 3.15
N ALA A 307 46.95 57.99 3.81
CA ALA A 307 47.00 59.41 4.09
C ALA A 307 47.43 60.18 2.82
N GLU A 308 46.57 61.08 2.32
CA GLU A 308 46.96 62.10 1.34
C GLU A 308 47.37 63.40 2.05
N PRO A 309 48.52 64.01 1.67
CA PRO A 309 48.94 65.31 2.18
C PRO A 309 48.25 66.46 1.43
N LYS A 310 47.72 67.42 2.19
CA LYS A 310 47.30 68.74 1.69
C LYS A 310 48.54 69.58 1.37
N GLY A 311 48.62 70.04 0.12
CA GLY A 311 49.52 71.11 -0.31
C GLY A 311 48.72 72.28 -0.91
N GLU A 312 48.80 73.41 -0.21
CA GLU A 312 48.68 74.81 -0.67
C GLU A 312 49.48 75.04 -1.98
N ALA A 313 49.34 76.09 -2.79
CA ALA A 313 48.41 77.19 -3.02
C ALA A 313 48.96 77.93 -4.27
N GLU A 314 48.19 78.91 -4.75
CA GLU A 314 48.61 80.12 -5.48
C GLU A 314 48.79 80.12 -7.02
N GLU A 315 48.12 81.16 -7.56
CA GLU A 315 48.13 81.84 -8.87
C GLU A 315 47.60 81.14 -10.14
#